data_AF-A0A2D7DEP0-F1
#
_entry.id   AF-A0A2D7DEP0-F1
#
_cell.length_a   1.000
_cell.length_b   1.000
_cell.length_c   1.000
_cell.angle_alpha   90.00
_cell.angle_beta   90.00
_cell.angle_gamma   90.00
#
_symmetry.space_group_name_H-M   'P 1'
#
loop_
_entity.id
_entity.type
_entity.pdbx_description
1 polymer ?
#
loop_
_entity_poly.entity_id
_entity_poly.type
_entity_poly.pdbx_seq_one_letter_code
_entity_poly.pdbx_strand_id
1 'polypeptide(L)'
;MTANRIHFSLLFVAFIGVLTGCYKAPEFINPVYSCECGTVTFGESLYTLKMAEAVVPDSLEPMSRSYHIVADLRTPDEVDAHAAAHDLTFHFSFPILDDLVYYVQQEDVQHLVQVINHGDDLFPIRNYKATDGSIVINPAYNGGEETVEFNLSIRESVDSILVGLPIAFTGTFTGIID
;
A
#
# COMPACT_ATOMS: atom_id res chain seq x y z
N MET A 1 -7.68 -63.70 46.64
CA MET A 1 -8.15 -63.33 45.28
C MET A 1 -7.99 -61.82 45.11
N THR A 2 -6.80 -61.33 44.78
CA THR A 2 -6.49 -59.87 44.72
C THR A 2 -5.45 -59.56 43.65
N ALA A 3 -5.47 -60.25 42.51
CA ALA A 3 -4.50 -60.05 41.43
C ALA A 3 -5.08 -59.42 40.15
N ASN A 4 -6.40 -59.27 40.02
CA ASN A 4 -7.03 -58.91 38.73
C ASN A 4 -7.46 -57.44 38.58
N ARG A 5 -7.28 -56.59 39.59
CA ARG A 5 -7.78 -55.19 39.56
C ARG A 5 -6.76 -54.15 39.13
N ILE A 6 -5.46 -54.47 39.14
CA ILE A 6 -4.39 -53.50 38.89
C ILE A 6 -4.03 -53.43 37.40
N HIS A 7 -4.15 -54.54 36.66
CA HIS A 7 -3.83 -54.57 35.22
C HIS A 7 -4.85 -53.85 34.33
N PHE A 8 -6.11 -53.72 34.77
CA PHE A 8 -7.16 -53.09 33.96
C PHE A 8 -7.12 -51.55 33.98
N SER A 9 -6.53 -50.95 35.03
CA SER A 9 -6.48 -49.50 35.20
C SER A 9 -5.34 -48.82 34.43
N LEU A 10 -4.26 -49.55 34.16
CA LEU A 10 -3.11 -49.04 33.37
C LEU A 10 -3.37 -49.03 31.87
N LEU A 11 -4.26 -49.91 31.39
CA LEU A 11 -4.63 -50.01 29.96
C LEU A 11 -5.52 -48.84 29.50
N PHE A 12 -6.32 -48.27 30.40
CA PHE A 12 -7.21 -47.14 30.07
C PHE A 12 -6.48 -45.80 29.92
N VAL A 13 -5.41 -45.57 30.69
CA VAL A 13 -4.64 -44.32 30.63
C VAL A 13 -3.78 -44.25 29.36
N ALA A 14 -3.26 -45.39 28.89
CA ALA A 14 -2.51 -45.46 27.64
C ALA A 14 -3.36 -45.20 26.39
N PHE A 15 -4.67 -45.45 26.45
CA PHE A 15 -5.58 -45.25 25.31
C PHE A 15 -5.99 -43.78 25.10
N ILE A 16 -5.98 -42.96 26.17
CA ILE A 16 -6.38 -41.54 26.11
C ILE A 16 -5.27 -40.66 25.50
N GLY A 17 -3.99 -41.04 25.65
CA GLY A 17 -2.86 -40.29 25.08
C GLY A 17 -2.76 -40.33 23.55
N VAL A 18 -3.43 -41.28 22.88
CA VAL A 18 -3.43 -41.39 21.41
C VAL A 18 -4.48 -40.48 20.76
N LEU A 19 -5.44 -39.96 21.54
CA LEU A 19 -6.52 -39.10 21.03
C LEU A 19 -6.23 -37.60 21.17
N THR A 20 -5.12 -37.21 21.80
CA THR A 20 -4.60 -35.84 21.71
C THR A 20 -3.91 -35.68 20.35
N GLY A 21 -4.71 -35.70 19.28
CA GLY A 21 -4.26 -35.37 17.95
C GLY A 21 -3.71 -33.95 17.99
N CYS A 22 -2.40 -33.81 17.76
CA CYS A 22 -1.78 -32.52 17.49
C CYS A 22 -2.54 -31.89 16.32
N TYR A 23 -3.37 -30.90 16.61
CA TYR A 23 -4.01 -30.11 15.58
C TYR A 23 -2.88 -29.34 14.88
N LYS A 24 -2.49 -29.77 13.68
CA LYS A 24 -1.60 -28.98 12.85
C LYS A 24 -2.44 -27.77 12.43
N ALA A 25 -2.22 -26.64 13.10
CA ALA A 25 -2.78 -25.38 12.63
C ALA A 25 -2.38 -25.24 11.16
N PRO A 26 -3.31 -24.81 10.28
CA PRO A 26 -2.96 -24.53 8.91
C PRO A 26 -1.79 -23.55 8.90
N GLU A 27 -0.85 -23.75 7.96
CA GLU A 27 0.26 -22.83 7.78
C GLU A 27 -0.32 -21.44 7.51
N PHE A 28 0.08 -20.46 8.33
CA PHE A 28 -0.36 -19.08 8.16
C PHE A 28 0.35 -18.53 6.92
N ILE A 29 -0.43 -18.25 5.87
CA ILE A 29 0.05 -17.62 4.66
C ILE A 29 -0.22 -16.12 4.80
N ASN A 30 0.82 -15.30 4.64
CA ASN A 30 0.68 -13.85 4.73
C ASN A 30 -0.17 -13.34 3.55
N PRO A 31 -1.27 -12.60 3.79
CA PRO A 31 -2.04 -12.03 2.69
C PRO A 31 -1.21 -11.00 1.91
N VAL A 32 -1.03 -11.26 0.62
CA VAL A 32 -0.54 -10.27 -0.35
C VAL A 32 -1.74 -9.46 -0.81
N TYR A 33 -1.75 -8.16 -0.52
CA TYR A 33 -2.83 -7.26 -0.91
C TYR A 33 -2.50 -6.64 -2.29
N SER A 34 -3.26 -7.04 -3.32
CA SER A 34 -3.30 -6.38 -4.64
C SER A 34 -4.72 -5.89 -4.88
N CYS A 35 -4.89 -4.63 -5.26
CA CYS A 35 -6.19 -4.08 -5.63
C CYS A 35 -6.53 -4.31 -7.11
N GLU A 36 -5.58 -4.78 -7.93
CA GLU A 36 -5.68 -4.77 -9.41
C GLU A 36 -6.06 -3.39 -9.99
N CYS A 37 -5.78 -2.33 -9.23
CA CYS A 37 -6.21 -0.97 -9.54
C CYS A 37 -5.10 -0.12 -10.17
N GLY A 38 -3.87 -0.64 -10.30
CA GLY A 38 -2.78 0.06 -10.96
C GLY A 38 -1.39 -0.37 -10.51
N THR A 39 -0.39 0.33 -11.02
CA THR A 39 1.03 0.13 -10.69
C THR A 39 1.76 1.45 -10.53
N VAL A 40 2.87 1.42 -9.80
CA VAL A 40 3.77 2.56 -9.59
C VAL A 40 5.22 2.11 -9.73
N THR A 41 6.01 2.90 -10.44
CA THR A 41 7.46 2.77 -10.49
C THR A 41 8.08 3.80 -9.57
N PHE A 42 8.89 3.35 -8.62
CA PHE A 42 9.63 4.22 -7.71
C PHE A 42 11.12 3.90 -7.83
N GLY A 43 11.89 4.86 -8.35
CA GLY A 43 13.28 4.61 -8.75
C GLY A 43 13.34 3.68 -9.96
N GLU A 44 13.93 2.49 -9.78
CA GLU A 44 14.09 1.49 -10.84
C GLU A 44 13.15 0.28 -10.69
N SER A 45 12.31 0.29 -9.65
CA SER A 45 11.46 -0.86 -9.30
C SER A 45 9.98 -0.57 -9.53
N LEU A 46 9.29 -1.56 -10.08
CA LEU A 46 7.85 -1.54 -10.35
C LEU A 46 7.11 -2.26 -9.21
N TYR A 47 6.07 -1.62 -8.69
CA TYR A 47 5.24 -2.11 -7.60
C TYR A 47 3.76 -2.10 -8.00
N THR A 48 3.05 -3.16 -7.65
CA THR A 48 1.59 -3.21 -7.77
C THR A 48 0.95 -2.43 -6.64
N LEU A 49 -0.12 -1.69 -6.93
CA LEU A 49 -0.86 -0.99 -5.90
C LEU A 49 -1.66 -1.99 -5.05
N LYS A 50 -1.68 -1.74 -3.73
CA LYS A 50 -2.60 -2.41 -2.80
C LYS A 50 -3.87 -1.61 -2.57
N MET A 51 -3.86 -0.33 -2.94
CA MET A 51 -4.98 0.60 -2.82
C MET A 51 -4.83 1.75 -3.82
N ALA A 52 -5.94 2.16 -4.42
CA ALA A 52 -6.09 3.45 -5.07
C ALA A 52 -7.49 3.98 -4.76
N GLU A 53 -7.55 5.20 -4.22
CA GLU A 53 -8.77 5.88 -3.84
C GLU A 53 -8.84 7.21 -4.57
N ALA A 54 -10.03 7.55 -5.06
CA ALA A 54 -10.33 8.83 -5.65
C ALA A 54 -11.59 9.38 -4.96
N VAL A 55 -11.52 10.61 -4.47
CA VAL A 55 -12.58 11.23 -3.66
C VAL A 55 -12.83 12.64 -4.16
N VAL A 56 -14.10 13.06 -4.10
CA VAL A 56 -14.49 14.46 -4.19
C VAL A 56 -14.45 15.05 -2.77
N PRO A 57 -13.42 15.83 -2.40
CA PRO A 57 -13.26 16.30 -1.02
C PRO A 57 -14.33 17.30 -0.58
N ASP A 58 -14.86 18.12 -1.50
CA ASP A 58 -15.92 19.10 -1.23
C ASP A 58 -17.13 18.83 -2.12
N SER A 59 -18.27 18.50 -1.50
CA SER A 59 -19.52 18.22 -2.23
C SER A 59 -20.14 19.45 -2.90
N LEU A 60 -19.71 20.67 -2.53
CA LEU A 60 -20.09 21.90 -3.22
C LEU A 60 -19.25 22.15 -4.48
N GLU A 61 -18.08 21.53 -4.58
CA GLU A 61 -17.16 21.62 -5.72
C GLU A 61 -16.99 20.22 -6.35
N PRO A 62 -17.97 19.76 -7.17
CA PRO A 62 -17.97 18.40 -7.73
C PRO A 62 -16.79 18.13 -8.68
N MET A 63 -16.10 19.18 -9.10
CA MET A 63 -14.91 19.14 -9.93
C MET A 63 -13.62 19.07 -9.10
N SER A 64 -13.68 19.17 -7.78
CA SER A 64 -12.54 18.94 -6.90
C SER A 64 -12.18 17.46 -6.86
N ARG A 65 -10.89 17.14 -6.71
CA ARG A 65 -10.44 15.76 -6.69
C ARG A 65 -9.26 15.54 -5.77
N SER A 66 -9.31 14.47 -5.01
CA SER A 66 -8.23 14.01 -4.14
C SER A 66 -7.97 12.54 -4.39
N TYR A 67 -6.70 12.19 -4.51
CA TYR A 67 -6.25 10.84 -4.76
C TYR A 67 -5.35 10.34 -3.65
N HIS A 68 -5.45 9.05 -3.36
CA HIS A 68 -4.55 8.38 -2.44
C HIS A 68 -4.23 6.97 -2.95
N ILE A 69 -2.96 6.70 -3.21
CA ILE A 69 -2.50 5.38 -3.64
C ILE A 69 -1.48 4.83 -2.64
N VAL A 70 -1.46 3.50 -2.51
CA VAL A 70 -0.51 2.80 -1.65
C VAL A 70 0.07 1.59 -2.36
N ALA A 71 1.38 1.41 -2.26
CA ALA A 71 2.11 0.21 -2.69
C ALA A 71 2.92 -0.37 -1.52
N ASP A 72 3.15 -1.67 -1.55
CA ASP A 72 4.08 -2.37 -0.65
C ASP A 72 5.44 -2.45 -1.32
N LEU A 73 6.48 -1.93 -0.66
CA LEU A 73 7.86 -1.91 -1.15
C LEU A 73 8.64 -3.17 -0.78
N ARG A 74 8.07 -4.08 0.03
CA ARG A 74 8.71 -5.34 0.40
C ARG A 74 8.82 -6.27 -0.81
N THR A 75 9.91 -7.01 -0.85
CA THR A 75 10.09 -8.13 -1.76
C THR A 75 9.20 -9.32 -1.35
N PRO A 76 8.91 -10.26 -2.26
CA PRO A 76 8.16 -11.47 -1.92
C PRO A 76 8.77 -12.24 -0.74
N ASP A 77 10.10 -12.38 -0.71
CA ASP A 77 10.83 -13.07 0.37
C ASP A 77 10.66 -12.36 1.72
N GLU A 78 10.62 -11.02 1.75
CA GLU A 78 10.38 -10.24 2.96
C GLU A 78 8.94 -10.38 3.46
N VAL A 79 7.96 -10.44 2.56
CA VAL A 79 6.56 -10.70 2.89
C VAL A 79 6.41 -12.09 3.50
N ASP A 80 7.02 -13.11 2.90
CA ASP A 80 7.03 -14.49 3.39
C ASP A 80 7.77 -14.61 4.73
N ALA A 81 8.86 -13.85 4.92
CA ALA A 81 9.62 -13.78 6.16
C ALA A 81 8.94 -12.95 7.27
N HIS A 82 7.75 -12.40 7.01
CA HIS A 82 7.01 -11.56 7.96
C HIS A 82 7.81 -10.32 8.40
N ALA A 83 8.58 -9.74 7.49
CA ALA A 83 9.27 -8.48 7.74
C ALA A 83 8.24 -7.36 8.04
N ALA A 84 8.68 -6.40 8.85
CA ALA A 84 7.87 -5.21 9.15
C ALA A 84 7.44 -4.50 7.85
N ALA A 85 6.23 -3.93 7.86
CA ALA A 85 5.65 -3.29 6.68
C ALA A 85 6.55 -2.16 6.13
N HIS A 86 6.60 -2.02 4.81
CA HIS A 86 7.36 -0.98 4.14
C HIS A 86 6.51 -0.44 3.00
N ASP A 87 5.87 0.70 3.21
CA ASP A 87 4.84 1.22 2.33
C ASP A 87 5.30 2.46 1.59
N LEU A 88 4.82 2.61 0.36
CA LEU A 88 4.89 3.84 -0.43
C LEU A 88 3.49 4.39 -0.57
N THR A 89 3.28 5.62 -0.11
CA THR A 89 2.01 6.35 -0.28
C THR A 89 2.22 7.54 -1.19
N PHE A 90 1.26 7.81 -2.07
CA PHE A 90 1.20 9.07 -2.81
C PHE A 90 -0.18 9.68 -2.66
N HIS A 91 -0.20 10.87 -2.10
CA HIS A 91 -1.39 11.69 -1.96
C HIS A 91 -1.24 12.95 -2.79
N PHE A 92 -2.28 13.29 -3.54
CA PHE A 92 -2.31 14.52 -4.31
C PHE A 92 -3.74 14.99 -4.53
N SER A 93 -3.94 16.30 -4.58
CA SER A 93 -5.27 16.90 -4.66
C SER A 93 -5.28 18.14 -5.55
N PHE A 94 -6.44 18.35 -6.15
CA PHE A 94 -6.77 19.43 -7.05
C PHE A 94 -8.02 20.15 -6.52
N PRO A 95 -7.95 21.46 -6.28
CA PRO A 95 -9.13 22.24 -5.89
C PRO A 95 -10.23 22.18 -6.95
N ILE A 96 -9.85 22.15 -8.23
CA ILE A 96 -10.73 22.00 -9.38
C ILE A 96 -9.99 21.26 -10.49
N LEU A 97 -10.68 20.38 -11.19
CA LEU A 97 -10.20 19.77 -12.42
C LEU A 97 -10.71 20.56 -13.63
N ASP A 98 -9.88 21.43 -14.20
CA ASP A 98 -10.19 22.26 -15.36
C ASP A 98 -9.37 21.93 -16.62
N ASP A 99 -8.38 21.05 -16.49
CA ASP A 99 -7.57 20.50 -17.58
C ASP A 99 -7.50 18.95 -17.51
N LEU A 100 -6.95 18.32 -18.54
CA LEU A 100 -6.60 16.91 -18.57
C LEU A 100 -5.16 16.65 -18.16
N VAL A 101 -4.27 17.64 -18.31
CA VAL A 101 -2.84 17.50 -18.02
C VAL A 101 -2.39 18.60 -17.06
N TYR A 102 -1.88 18.19 -15.91
CA TYR A 102 -1.40 19.09 -14.85
C TYR A 102 0.11 18.99 -14.73
N TYR A 103 0.81 20.08 -15.00
CA TYR A 103 2.26 20.16 -14.83
C TYR A 103 2.60 20.66 -13.43
N VAL A 104 3.34 19.87 -12.65
CA VAL A 104 3.63 20.16 -11.23
C VAL A 104 4.40 21.47 -11.04
N GLN A 105 5.11 21.96 -12.06
CA GLN A 105 5.85 23.22 -12.01
C GLN A 105 4.99 24.46 -12.30
N GLN A 106 3.82 24.26 -12.89
CA GLN A 106 2.95 25.34 -13.37
C GLN A 106 1.69 25.46 -12.50
N GLU A 107 1.19 24.32 -12.04
CA GLU A 107 -0.03 24.21 -11.25
C GLU A 107 0.29 24.04 -9.76
N ASP A 108 -0.54 24.63 -8.89
CA ASP A 108 -0.46 24.42 -7.44
C ASP A 108 -1.09 23.08 -7.05
N VAL A 109 -0.46 21.99 -7.49
CA VAL A 109 -0.88 20.63 -7.13
C VAL A 109 -0.39 20.35 -5.72
N GLN A 110 -1.31 20.24 -4.77
CA GLN A 110 -0.97 19.79 -3.42
C GLN A 110 -0.63 18.30 -3.50
N HIS A 111 0.60 17.94 -3.15
CA HIS A 111 1.03 16.55 -3.27
C HIS A 111 2.07 16.17 -2.22
N LEU A 112 2.13 14.89 -1.88
CA LEU A 112 3.09 14.30 -0.96
C LEU A 112 3.28 12.82 -1.28
N VAL A 113 4.53 12.45 -1.56
CA VAL A 113 4.95 11.04 -1.61
C VAL A 113 5.63 10.71 -0.28
N GLN A 114 5.30 9.59 0.33
CA GLN A 114 5.94 9.13 1.57
C GLN A 114 6.37 7.68 1.44
N VAL A 115 7.57 7.38 1.89
CA VAL A 115 8.02 6.02 2.17
C VAL A 115 7.97 5.83 3.66
N ILE A 116 7.23 4.83 4.11
CA ILE A 116 6.98 4.50 5.51
C ILE A 116 7.54 3.10 5.78
N ASN A 117 8.69 3.03 6.46
CA ASN A 117 9.31 1.78 6.86
C ASN A 117 9.05 1.52 8.35
N HIS A 118 8.15 0.59 8.64
CA HIS A 118 7.79 0.21 10.02
C HIS A 118 8.88 -0.60 10.72
N GLY A 119 9.92 -1.04 10.01
CA GLY A 119 11.10 -1.71 10.58
C GLY A 119 12.28 -0.77 10.89
N ASP A 120 12.19 0.51 10.52
CA ASP A 120 13.24 1.50 10.80
C ASP A 120 12.84 2.37 12.01
N ASP A 121 13.48 2.12 13.15
CA ASP A 121 13.18 2.85 14.40
C ASP A 121 13.76 4.28 14.44
N LEU A 122 14.67 4.64 13.53
CA LEU A 122 15.37 5.94 13.53
C LEU A 122 14.72 6.91 12.55
N PHE A 123 14.46 6.44 11.33
CA PHE A 123 13.91 7.25 10.25
C PHE A 123 12.75 6.51 9.55
N PRO A 124 11.65 6.24 10.27
CA PRO A 124 10.54 5.44 9.76
C PRO A 124 9.83 6.09 8.57
N ILE A 125 9.94 7.40 8.39
CA ILE A 125 9.21 8.15 7.37
C ILE A 125 10.17 9.01 6.58
N ARG A 126 10.14 8.87 5.25
CA ARG A 126 10.83 9.73 4.29
C ARG A 126 9.80 10.39 3.39
N ASN A 127 9.85 11.71 3.32
CA ASN A 127 8.93 12.50 2.52
C ASN A 127 9.60 12.91 1.22
N TYR A 128 8.85 12.90 0.12
CA TYR A 128 9.30 13.35 -1.18
C TYR A 128 8.28 14.34 -1.77
N LYS A 129 8.81 15.28 -2.55
CA LYS A 129 8.03 16.25 -3.30
C LYS A 129 8.37 16.14 -4.77
N ALA A 130 7.34 16.20 -5.62
CA ALA A 130 7.52 16.32 -7.05
C ALA A 130 8.08 17.71 -7.37
N THR A 131 9.06 17.71 -8.27
CA THR A 131 9.83 18.90 -8.69
C THR A 131 9.70 19.17 -10.18
N ASP A 132 9.25 18.16 -10.93
CA ASP A 132 8.98 18.23 -12.36
C ASP A 132 8.02 17.10 -12.76
N GLY A 133 7.45 17.22 -13.95
CA GLY A 133 6.61 16.22 -14.57
C GLY A 133 5.14 16.61 -14.68
N SER A 134 4.33 15.63 -15.05
CA SER A 134 2.90 15.81 -15.32
C SER A 134 2.04 14.72 -14.73
N ILE A 135 0.79 15.07 -14.43
CA ILE A 135 -0.28 14.18 -14.05
C ILE A 135 -1.38 14.33 -15.09
N VAL A 136 -1.76 13.22 -15.73
CA VAL A 136 -2.84 13.15 -16.72
C VAL A 136 -4.03 12.48 -16.07
N ILE A 137 -5.17 13.15 -16.10
CA ILE A 137 -6.42 12.69 -15.48
C ILE A 137 -7.46 12.56 -16.57
N ASN A 138 -8.10 11.39 -16.66
CA ASN A 138 -9.29 11.19 -17.47
C ASN A 138 -10.53 11.17 -16.55
N PRO A 139 -11.13 12.35 -16.28
CA PRO A 139 -12.06 12.50 -15.17
C PRO A 139 -13.42 11.84 -15.40
N ALA A 140 -13.94 11.20 -14.35
CA ALA A 140 -15.31 10.71 -14.30
C ALA A 140 -16.28 11.79 -13.79
N TYR A 141 -16.80 12.63 -14.69
CA TYR A 141 -17.65 13.78 -14.32
C TYR A 141 -19.01 13.39 -13.69
N ASN A 142 -19.51 12.19 -13.95
CA ASN A 142 -20.81 11.72 -13.46
C ASN A 142 -20.67 10.49 -12.56
N GLY A 143 -19.51 10.32 -11.92
CA GLY A 143 -19.15 9.10 -11.20
C GLY A 143 -18.67 7.97 -12.11
N GLY A 144 -18.12 6.92 -11.50
CA GLY A 144 -17.56 5.75 -12.17
C GLY A 144 -16.04 5.69 -12.15
N GLU A 145 -15.47 4.95 -13.11
CA GLU A 145 -14.04 4.74 -13.23
C GLU A 145 -13.32 5.99 -13.75
N GLU A 146 -12.29 6.40 -13.03
CA GLU A 146 -11.41 7.51 -13.37
C GLU A 146 -9.97 7.01 -13.47
N THR A 147 -9.35 7.20 -14.63
CA THR A 147 -7.96 6.78 -14.84
C THR A 147 -7.02 7.95 -14.66
N VAL A 148 -5.93 7.73 -13.91
CA VAL A 148 -4.87 8.69 -13.68
C VAL A 148 -3.53 8.08 -14.08
N GLU A 149 -2.74 8.84 -14.81
CA GLU A 149 -1.36 8.51 -15.17
C GLU A 149 -0.46 9.65 -14.69
N PHE A 150 0.68 9.33 -14.09
CA PHE A 150 1.64 10.33 -13.67
C PHE A 150 3.05 9.95 -14.09
N ASN A 151 3.81 10.97 -14.48
CA ASN A 151 5.24 10.86 -14.76
C ASN A 151 5.93 12.05 -14.10
N LEU A 152 6.52 11.80 -12.94
CA LEU A 152 7.04 12.81 -12.03
C LEU A 152 8.53 12.58 -11.75
N SER A 153 9.22 13.68 -11.48
CA SER A 153 10.55 13.65 -10.87
C SER A 153 10.46 14.15 -9.43
N ILE A 154 10.75 13.28 -8.47
CA ILE A 154 10.61 13.58 -7.04
C ILE A 154 11.96 13.73 -6.36
N ARG A 155 12.03 14.53 -5.30
CA ARG A 155 13.20 14.68 -4.43
C ARG A 155 12.80 14.55 -2.97
N GLU A 156 13.68 13.98 -2.17
CA GLU A 156 13.48 13.86 -0.73
C GLU A 156 13.39 15.26 -0.10
N SER A 157 12.49 15.45 0.85
CA SER A 157 12.25 16.70 1.56
C SER A 157 12.48 16.49 3.04
N VAL A 158 13.52 17.14 3.57
CA VAL A 158 13.87 17.14 4.99
C VAL A 158 13.70 18.56 5.52
N ASP A 159 12.85 18.76 6.51
CA ASP A 159 12.52 20.09 7.07
C ASP A 159 12.17 21.12 5.99
N SER A 160 11.36 20.70 5.00
CA SER A 160 10.94 21.49 3.84
C SER A 160 12.06 21.86 2.85
N ILE A 161 13.25 21.29 2.99
CA ILE A 161 14.37 21.48 2.06
C ILE A 161 14.52 20.24 1.17
N LEU A 162 14.59 20.47 -0.14
CA LEU A 162 14.81 19.40 -1.13
C LEU A 162 16.26 18.94 -1.14
N VAL A 163 16.49 17.67 -0.81
CA VAL A 163 17.80 17.02 -0.73
C VAL A 163 17.89 15.85 -1.72
N GLY A 164 19.11 15.34 -1.92
CA GLY A 164 19.36 14.22 -2.82
C GLY A 164 19.18 14.56 -4.31
N LEU A 165 19.40 13.53 -5.13
CA LEU A 165 19.17 13.57 -6.58
C LEU A 165 17.69 13.33 -6.89
N PRO A 166 17.19 13.86 -8.02
CA PRO A 166 15.85 13.53 -8.50
C PRO A 166 15.71 12.04 -8.81
N ILE A 167 14.57 11.48 -8.43
CA ILE A 167 14.19 10.08 -8.63
C ILE A 167 12.98 10.05 -9.58
N ALA A 168 12.98 9.12 -10.53
CA ALA A 168 11.82 8.87 -11.37
C ALA A 168 10.69 8.25 -10.55
N PHE A 169 9.50 8.84 -10.68
CA PHE A 169 8.30 8.38 -10.00
C PHE A 169 7.13 8.41 -11.00
N THR A 170 6.77 7.26 -11.51
CA THR A 170 5.76 7.13 -12.57
C THR A 170 4.72 6.10 -12.17
N GLY A 171 3.53 6.15 -12.76
CA GLY A 171 2.51 5.16 -12.45
C GLY A 171 1.20 5.43 -13.16
N THR A 172 0.33 4.43 -13.09
CA THR A 172 -1.03 4.50 -13.62
C THR A 172 -1.97 3.76 -12.70
N PHE A 173 -3.15 4.31 -12.46
CA PHE A 173 -4.18 3.67 -11.67
C PHE A 173 -5.58 4.09 -12.10
N THR A 174 -6.56 3.27 -11.70
CA THR A 174 -7.98 3.55 -11.83
C THR A 174 -8.57 3.72 -10.44
N GLY A 175 -9.13 4.89 -10.17
CA GLY A 175 -9.96 5.17 -8.99
C GLY A 175 -11.44 5.08 -9.33
N ILE A 176 -12.27 4.94 -8.30
CA ILE A 176 -13.73 4.97 -8.43
C ILE A 176 -14.24 6.26 -7.79
N ILE A 177 -15.01 7.04 -8.54
CA ILE A 177 -15.75 8.20 -8.05
C ILE A 177 -17.19 7.79 -7.78
N ASP A 178 -17.61 7.95 -6.53
CA ASP A 178 -18.98 7.68 -6.07
C ASP A 178 -19.95 8.84 -6.33
#